data_AF-A0A2G9T427-F1
#
_entry.id   AF-A0A2G9T427-F1
#
_cell.length_a   1.000
_cell.length_b   1.000
_cell.length_c   1.000
_cell.angle_alpha   90.00
_cell.angle_beta   90.00
_cell.angle_gamma   90.00
#
_symmetry.space_group_name_H-M   'P 1'
#
loop_
_entity.id
_entity.type
_entity.pdbx_description
1 polymer ?
#
loop_
_entity_poly.entity_id
_entity_poly.type
_entity_poly.pdbx_seq_one_letter_code
_entity_poly.pdbx_strand_id
1 'polypeptide(L)'
;MVTDRQTGVNCAYCFVEFSTADEARDAMLRANGHKIANSEPRSRFNLSFANDPRVPSIEFNLFANNIHPDLDDAALYQVFGARYRSCRGAKVYRNRDGTSRCLGFIRFGDQTEQQMALV
;
A
#
# COMPACT_ATOMS: atom_id res chain seq x y z
N MET A 1 -11.95 -9.24 10.51
CA MET A 1 -12.47 -8.94 9.15
C MET A 1 -13.44 -7.79 9.29
N VAL A 2 -13.40 -6.81 8.39
CA VAL A 2 -14.29 -5.65 8.49
C VAL A 2 -15.62 -5.97 7.84
N THR A 3 -16.71 -5.63 8.50
CA THR A 3 -18.08 -5.78 8.02
C THR A 3 -18.76 -4.42 7.98
N ASP A 4 -19.49 -4.15 6.91
CA ASP A 4 -20.30 -2.96 6.77
C ASP A 4 -21.46 -3.02 7.77
N ARG A 5 -21.61 -1.96 8.58
CA ARG A 5 -22.55 -1.94 9.70
C ARG A 5 -24.02 -1.85 9.26
N GLN A 6 -24.29 -1.34 8.06
CA GLN A 6 -25.66 -1.18 7.55
C GLN A 6 -26.13 -2.41 6.77
N THR A 7 -25.24 -3.01 6.00
CA THR A 7 -25.56 -4.12 5.08
C THR A 7 -25.17 -5.49 5.63
N GLY A 8 -24.31 -5.54 6.65
CA GLY A 8 -23.75 -6.79 7.20
C GLY A 8 -22.76 -7.49 6.26
N VAL A 9 -22.44 -6.89 5.11
CA VAL A 9 -21.56 -7.46 4.09
C VAL A 9 -20.10 -7.32 4.52
N ASN A 10 -19.32 -8.37 4.30
CA ASN A 10 -17.88 -8.36 4.56
C ASN A 10 -17.14 -7.48 3.54
N CYS A 11 -16.32 -6.55 4.02
CA CYS A 11 -15.65 -5.57 3.16
C CYS A 11 -14.40 -6.11 2.44
N ALA A 12 -14.12 -7.42 2.45
CA ALA A 12 -12.97 -8.05 1.79
C ALA A 12 -11.59 -7.51 2.21
N TYR A 13 -11.52 -6.79 3.34
CA TYR A 13 -10.28 -6.37 3.98
C TYR A 13 -10.35 -6.53 5.51
N CYS A 14 -9.19 -6.46 6.15
CA CYS A 14 -9.04 -6.49 7.60
C CYS A 14 -7.92 -5.55 8.04
N PHE A 15 -7.94 -5.20 9.32
CA PHE A 15 -6.86 -4.46 9.96
C PHE A 15 -6.04 -5.43 10.82
N VAL A 16 -4.73 -5.22 10.81
CA VAL A 16 -3.77 -5.90 11.68
C VAL A 16 -3.03 -4.82 12.43
N GLU A 17 -3.04 -4.89 13.75
CA GLU A 17 -2.32 -3.98 14.63
C GLU A 17 -0.99 -4.60 15.04
N PHE A 18 0.05 -3.78 15.09
CA PHE A 18 1.39 -4.16 15.53
C PHE A 18 1.80 -3.27 16.70
N SER A 19 2.71 -3.77 17.54
CA SER A 19 3.19 -3.01 18.69
C SER A 19 4.02 -1.80 18.27
N THR A 20 4.74 -1.90 17.16
CA THR A 20 5.55 -0.80 16.62
C THR A 20 5.32 -0.55 15.14
N ALA A 21 5.57 0.69 14.71
CA ALA A 21 5.48 1.08 13.29
C ALA A 21 6.52 0.37 12.42
N ASP A 22 7.69 0.04 12.98
CA ASP A 22 8.75 -0.67 12.27
C ASP A 22 8.37 -2.14 12.04
N GLU A 23 7.78 -2.82 13.03
CA GLU A 23 7.22 -4.17 12.84
C GLU A 23 6.12 -4.19 11.78
N ALA A 24 5.22 -3.21 11.79
CA ALA A 24 4.18 -3.08 10.78
C ALA A 24 4.76 -2.90 9.37
N ARG A 25 5.79 -2.06 9.23
CA ARG A 25 6.51 -1.84 7.97
C ARG A 25 7.17 -3.13 7.48
N ASP A 26 7.87 -3.83 8.37
CA ASP A 26 8.56 -5.06 8.06
C ASP A 26 7.59 -6.19 7.65
N ALA A 27 6.47 -6.32 8.37
CA ALA A 27 5.41 -7.25 8.03
C ALA A 27 4.78 -6.92 6.66
N MET A 28 4.51 -5.64 6.40
CA MET A 28 3.99 -5.18 5.10
C MET A 28 4.95 -5.51 3.96
N LEU A 29 6.24 -5.20 4.11
CA LEU A 29 7.28 -5.46 3.11
C LEU A 29 7.44 -6.95 2.81
N ARG A 30 7.40 -7.79 3.85
CA ARG A 30 7.58 -9.24 3.69
C ARG A 30 6.33 -9.94 3.19
N ALA A 31 5.13 -9.50 3.60
CA ALA A 31 3.90 -10.20 3.25
C ALA A 31 3.33 -9.75 1.90
N ASN A 32 3.49 -8.48 1.51
CA ASN A 32 2.93 -8.00 0.24
C ASN A 32 3.35 -8.84 -0.95
N GLY A 33 2.40 -9.10 -1.85
CA GLY A 33 2.61 -9.96 -3.01
C GLY A 33 2.58 -11.46 -2.71
N HIS A 34 2.70 -11.91 -1.46
CA HIS A 34 2.59 -13.33 -1.12
C HIS A 34 1.15 -13.82 -1.22
N LYS A 35 0.97 -15.07 -1.64
CA LYS A 35 -0.35 -15.70 -1.75
C LYS A 35 -0.94 -15.89 -0.35
N ILE A 36 -2.21 -15.54 -0.18
CA ILE A 36 -2.95 -15.81 1.04
C ILE A 36 -3.31 -17.30 1.03
N ALA A 37 -2.81 -18.04 2.02
CA ALA A 37 -3.11 -19.47 2.18
C ALA A 37 -4.61 -19.68 2.29
N ASN A 38 -5.14 -20.68 1.60
CA ASN A 38 -6.57 -21.04 1.60
C ASN A 38 -7.51 -19.90 1.14
N SER A 39 -7.03 -18.93 0.37
CA SER A 39 -7.90 -17.91 -0.23
C SER A 39 -8.54 -18.41 -1.53
N GLU A 40 -9.87 -18.36 -1.57
CA GLU A 40 -10.68 -18.51 -2.78
C GLU A 40 -11.50 -17.23 -3.00
N PRO A 41 -11.34 -16.51 -4.13
CA PRO A 41 -10.35 -16.74 -5.19
C PRO A 41 -8.92 -16.49 -4.71
N ARG A 42 -7.94 -17.09 -5.41
CA ARG A 42 -6.51 -16.94 -5.10
C ARG A 42 -6.13 -15.47 -5.00
N SER A 43 -5.91 -15.02 -3.76
CA SER A 43 -5.62 -13.63 -3.44
C SER A 43 -4.19 -13.49 -2.94
N ARG A 44 -3.63 -12.28 -3.06
CA ARG A 44 -2.32 -11.93 -2.53
C ARG A 44 -2.48 -10.86 -1.47
N PHE A 45 -1.58 -10.87 -0.48
CA PHE A 45 -1.54 -9.79 0.50
C PHE A 45 -1.22 -8.47 -0.22
N ASN A 46 -2.02 -7.46 0.12
CA ASN A 46 -1.89 -6.08 -0.31
C ASN A 46 -2.13 -5.18 0.90
N LEU A 47 -1.18 -5.24 1.83
CA LEU A 47 -1.13 -4.47 3.06
C LEU A 47 -0.68 -3.04 2.76
N SER A 48 -1.29 -2.09 3.46
CA SER A 48 -0.89 -0.69 3.48
C SER A 48 -1.14 -0.13 4.87
N PHE A 49 -0.47 0.96 5.21
CA PHE A 49 -0.78 1.66 6.46
C PHE A 49 -2.25 2.11 6.47
N ALA A 50 -2.94 1.78 7.56
CA ALA A 50 -4.30 2.21 7.79
C ALA A 50 -4.33 3.71 8.09
N ASN A 51 -5.39 4.37 7.63
CA ASN A 51 -5.68 5.73 8.07
C ASN A 51 -6.38 5.65 9.43
N ASP A 52 -5.94 6.45 10.40
CA ASP A 52 -6.66 6.58 11.67
C ASP A 52 -7.90 7.45 11.42
N PRO A 53 -9.13 6.90 11.57
CA PRO A 53 -10.35 7.66 11.32
C PRO A 53 -10.55 8.81 12.32
N ARG A 54 -9.84 8.81 13.45
CA ARG A 54 -9.92 9.86 14.48
C ARG A 54 -9.04 11.07 14.14
N VAL A 55 -8.06 10.88 13.26
CA VAL A 55 -7.10 11.93 12.88
C VAL A 55 -7.35 12.28 11.41
N PRO A 56 -7.66 13.54 11.09
CA PRO A 56 -7.71 13.98 9.70
C PRO A 56 -6.34 13.71 9.04
N SER A 57 -6.28 12.65 8.24
CA SER A 57 -5.07 12.26 7.52
C SER A 57 -5.04 13.03 6.21
N ILE A 58 -4.23 14.09 6.16
CA ILE A 58 -3.86 14.70 4.89
C ILE A 58 -2.81 13.76 4.26
N GLU A 59 -3.10 13.28 3.06
CA GLU A 59 -2.18 12.48 2.25
C GLU A 59 -1.65 13.33 1.10
N PHE A 60 -0.35 13.28 0.88
CA PHE A 60 0.34 13.94 -0.23
C PHE A 60 0.80 12.87 -1.19
N ASN A 61 0.31 12.93 -2.42
CA ASN A 61 0.43 11.81 -3.33
C ASN A 61 1.31 12.13 -4.54
N LEU A 62 2.12 11.15 -4.94
CA LEU A 62 2.89 11.18 -6.16
C LEU A 62 2.32 10.21 -7.18
N PHE A 63 2.24 10.67 -8.43
CA PHE A 63 1.98 9.83 -9.57
C PHE A 63 3.28 9.54 -10.30
N ALA A 64 3.61 8.26 -10.44
CA ALA A 64 4.79 7.80 -11.13
C ALA A 64 4.40 7.19 -12.49
N ASN A 65 5.03 7.69 -13.54
CA ASN A 65 4.92 7.17 -14.91
C ASN A 65 6.20 6.41 -15.29
N ASN A 66 6.12 5.59 -16.34
CA ASN A 66 7.26 4.85 -16.90
C ASN A 66 7.97 3.95 -15.87
N ILE A 67 7.18 3.36 -14.97
CA ILE A 67 7.69 2.36 -14.03
C ILE A 67 8.05 1.09 -14.80
N HIS A 68 9.14 0.42 -14.42
CA HIS A 68 9.52 -0.86 -15.02
C HIS A 68 8.36 -1.89 -14.92
N PRO A 69 8.03 -2.65 -15.98
CA PRO A 69 6.87 -3.56 -15.98
C PRO A 69 6.93 -4.65 -14.89
N ASP A 70 8.14 -5.06 -14.50
CA ASP A 70 8.36 -6.04 -13.44
C ASP A 70 8.34 -5.45 -12.02
N LEU A 71 8.29 -4.12 -11.87
CA LEU A 71 8.22 -3.50 -10.55
C LEU A 71 6.84 -3.73 -9.95
N ASP A 72 6.82 -4.27 -8.73
CA ASP A 72 5.58 -4.49 -7.99
C ASP A 72 5.32 -3.41 -6.91
N ASP A 73 4.22 -3.57 -6.18
CA ASP A 73 3.79 -2.59 -5.17
C ASP A 73 4.82 -2.51 -4.03
N ALA A 74 5.41 -3.65 -3.65
CA ALA A 74 6.38 -3.75 -2.58
C ALA A 74 7.72 -3.13 -3.00
N ALA A 75 8.19 -3.44 -4.21
CA ALA A 75 9.41 -2.86 -4.77
C ALA A 75 9.27 -1.35 -4.96
N LEU A 76 8.14 -0.87 -5.50
CA LEU A 76 7.87 0.57 -5.59
C LEU A 76 7.85 1.23 -4.21
N TYR A 77 7.24 0.58 -3.21
CA TYR A 77 7.25 1.08 -1.84
C TYR A 77 8.68 1.14 -1.27
N GLN A 78 9.53 0.13 -1.51
CA GLN A 78 10.90 0.12 -1.00
C GLN A 78 11.72 1.32 -1.52
N VAL A 79 11.54 1.71 -2.77
CA VAL A 79 12.26 2.86 -3.38
C VAL A 79 12.04 4.14 -2.57
N PHE A 80 10.79 4.43 -2.20
CA PHE A 80 10.46 5.66 -1.45
C PHE A 80 10.53 5.45 0.06
N GLY A 81 10.01 4.33 0.56
CA GLY A 81 9.91 4.00 1.98
C GLY A 81 11.25 3.74 2.67
N ALA A 82 12.31 3.38 1.93
CA ALA A 82 13.66 3.29 2.48
C ALA A 82 14.25 4.68 2.82
N ARG A 83 13.82 5.73 2.09
CA ARG A 83 14.35 7.10 2.24
C ARG A 83 13.42 8.01 3.03
N TYR A 84 12.11 7.84 2.89
CA TYR A 84 11.09 8.76 3.39
C TYR A 84 10.19 8.04 4.40
N ARG A 85 10.28 8.43 5.68
CA ARG A 85 9.53 7.76 6.76
C ARG A 85 8.03 7.98 6.62
N SER A 86 7.62 9.09 6.02
CA SER A 86 6.21 9.41 5.79
C SER A 86 5.60 8.62 4.63
N CYS A 87 6.36 7.81 3.88
CA CYS A 87 5.80 6.95 2.85
C CYS A 87 4.84 5.90 3.48
N ARG A 88 3.54 6.08 3.24
CA ARG A 88 2.44 5.26 3.78
C ARG A 88 2.01 4.13 2.86
N GLY A 89 2.46 4.14 1.60
CA GLY A 89 2.18 3.03 0.68
C GLY A 89 2.52 3.38 -0.75
N ALA A 90 2.64 2.36 -1.58
CA ALA A 90 2.77 2.49 -3.01
C ALA A 90 1.88 1.47 -3.72
N LYS A 91 1.39 1.82 -4.91
CA LYS A 91 0.53 0.96 -5.72
C LYS A 91 0.89 1.08 -7.19
N VAL A 92 1.17 -0.03 -7.86
CA VAL A 92 1.32 -0.12 -9.31
C VAL A 92 -0.04 -0.43 -9.92
N TYR A 93 -0.44 0.38 -10.91
CA TYR A 93 -1.63 0.14 -11.70
C TYR A 93 -1.40 -1.05 -12.64
N ARG A 94 -2.33 -2.00 -12.62
CA ARG A 94 -2.31 -3.20 -13.44
C ARG A 94 -3.59 -3.32 -14.25
N ASN A 95 -3.48 -3.96 -15.41
CA ASN A 95 -4.61 -4.39 -16.21
C ASN A 95 -5.35 -5.55 -15.53
N ARG A 96 -6.53 -5.91 -16.04
CA ARG A 96 -7.32 -7.03 -15.49
C ARG A 96 -6.62 -8.39 -15.59
N ASP A 97 -5.72 -8.55 -16.56
CA ASP A 97 -4.88 -9.73 -16.73
C ASP A 97 -3.67 -9.77 -15.77
N GLY A 98 -3.48 -8.73 -14.94
CA GLY A 98 -2.38 -8.60 -14.00
C GLY A 98 -1.12 -7.97 -14.58
N THR A 99 -1.08 -7.63 -15.87
CA THR A 99 0.07 -6.96 -16.48
C THR A 99 0.21 -5.51 -15.97
N SER A 100 1.45 -5.06 -15.75
CA SER A 100 1.73 -3.70 -15.32
C SER A 100 1.36 -2.70 -16.40
N ARG A 101 0.71 -1.59 -16.01
CA ARG A 101 0.49 -0.44 -16.89
C ARG A 101 1.69 0.52 -16.89
N CYS A 102 2.77 0.18 -16.16
CA CYS A 102 3.94 1.04 -15.97
C CYS A 102 3.60 2.39 -15.32
N LEU A 103 2.53 2.41 -14.52
CA LEU A 103 2.02 3.56 -13.79
C LEU A 103 1.88 3.19 -12.32
N GLY A 104 2.07 4.16 -11.43
CA GLY A 104 1.92 3.92 -10.01
C GLY A 104 1.63 5.17 -9.20
N PHE A 105 1.28 4.94 -7.95
CA PHE A 105 0.86 5.94 -7.00
C PHE A 105 1.58 5.72 -5.67
N ILE A 106 2.18 6.77 -5.13
CA ILE A 106 2.90 6.71 -3.86
C ILE A 106 2.27 7.72 -2.90
N ARG A 107 1.98 7.26 -1.68
CA ARG A 107 1.31 8.06 -0.65
C ARG A 107 2.32 8.48 0.40
N PHE A 108 2.35 9.77 0.70
CA PHE A 108 3.14 10.36 1.77
C PHE A 108 2.23 10.98 2.82
N GLY A 109 2.70 10.93 4.07
CA GLY A 109 2.08 11.63 5.19
C GLY A 109 2.60 13.04 5.41
N ASP A 110 3.68 13.42 4.73
CA ASP A 110 4.35 14.71 4.85
C ASP A 110 4.56 15.34 3.47
N GLN A 111 4.20 16.63 3.34
CA GLN A 111 4.29 17.34 2.07
C GLN A 111 5.74 17.62 1.67
N THR A 112 6.60 17.90 2.64
CA THR A 112 8.00 18.21 2.38
C THR A 112 8.74 16.98 1.84
N GLU A 113 8.54 15.81 2.46
CA GLU A 113 9.10 14.54 1.95
C GLU A 113 8.56 14.21 0.55
N GLN A 114 7.25 14.44 0.31
CA GLN A 114 6.66 14.28 -1.02
C GLN A 114 7.30 15.18 -2.07
N GLN A 115 7.56 16.45 -1.73
CA GLN A 115 8.23 17.40 -2.64
C GLN A 115 9.69 17.03 -2.88
N MET A 116 10.40 16.58 -1.84
CA MET A 116 11.78 16.09 -1.97
C MET A 116 11.89 14.83 -2.81
N ALA A 117 10.82 14.04 -2.94
CA ALA A 117 10.80 12.84 -3.77
C ALA A 117 10.53 13.13 -5.27
N LEU A 118 10.21 14.37 -5.64
CA LEU A 118 10.05 14.80 -7.03
C LEU A 118 11.37 15.19 -7.73
N VAL A 119 12.45 15.38 -6.97
CA VAL A 119 13.73 15.96 -7.42
C VAL A 119 14.88 14.97 -7.43
#